data_AF-A0A840NRH3-F1
#
_entry.id   AF-A0A840NRH3-F1
#
_cell.length_a   1.000
_cell.length_b   1.000
_cell.length_c   1.000
_cell.angle_alpha   90.00
_cell.angle_beta   90.00
_cell.angle_gamma   90.00
#
_symmetry.space_group_name_H-M   'P 1'
#
loop_
_entity.id
_entity.type
_entity.pdbx_description
1 polymer ?
#
loop_
_entity_poly.entity_id
_entity_poly.type
_entity_poly.pdbx_seq_one_letter_code
_entity_poly.pdbx_strand_id
1 'polypeptide(L)' 'MDLCDELGDLLLQVAYHATIAQEEGSFTFEDVVYAVTAKMIRRHPHVFGNTDQKKRGFIEEEWERIKK' A
#
# COMPACT_ATOMS: atom_id res chain seq x y z
N MET A 1 -20.49 -11.55 11.37
CA MET A 1 -19.48 -10.52 11.66
C MET A 1 -19.52 -9.55 10.49
N ASP A 2 -19.45 -8.25 10.74
CA ASP A 2 -19.45 -7.24 9.68
C ASP A 2 -18.03 -7.19 9.05
N LEU A 3 -17.94 -7.13 7.72
CA LEU A 3 -16.65 -6.99 7.03
C LEU A 3 -15.91 -5.72 7.49
N CYS A 4 -16.64 -4.66 7.82
CA CYS A 4 -16.02 -3.44 8.33
C CYS A 4 -15.29 -3.68 9.66
N ASP A 5 -15.86 -4.51 10.54
CA ASP A 5 -15.25 -4.84 11.83
C ASP A 5 -13.98 -5.68 11.61
N GLU A 6 -14.04 -6.69 10.73
CA GLU A 6 -12.88 -7.54 10.41
C GLU A 6 -11.72 -6.74 9.79
N LEU A 7 -12.03 -5.78 8.92
CA LEU A 7 -11.02 -4.87 8.36
C LEU A 7 -10.46 -3.90 9.43
N GLY A 8 -11.28 -3.53 10.41
CA GLY A 8 -10.85 -2.76 11.58
C GLY A 8 -9.85 -3.53 12.43
N ASP A 9 -10.09 -4.81 12.69
CA ASP A 9 -9.18 -5.67 13.44
C ASP A 9 -7.83 -5.85 12.71
N LEU A 10 -7.86 -5.99 11.38
CA LEU A 10 -6.63 -6.04 10.58
C LEU A 10 -5.85 -4.72 10.66
N LEU A 11 -6.53 -3.58 10.61
CA LEU A 11 -5.87 -2.28 10.74
C LEU A 11 -5.29 -2.08 12.16
N LEU A 12 -5.99 -2.57 13.19
CA LEU A 12 -5.53 -2.56 14.58
C LEU A 12 -4.23 -3.36 14.74
N GLN A 13 -4.12 -4.53 14.11
CA GLN A 13 -2.88 -5.31 14.10
C GLN A 13 -1.71 -4.52 13.49
N VAL A 14 -1.93 -3.82 12.37
CA VAL A 14 -0.90 -2.98 11.74
C VAL A 14 -0.44 -1.87 12.68
N ALA A 15 -1.38 -1.19 13.36
CA ALA A 15 -1.06 -0.13 14.31
C ALA A 15 -0.24 -0.65 15.51
N TYR A 16 -0.58 -1.83 16.05
CA TYR A 16 0.19 -2.45 17.12
C TYR A 16 1.63 -2.77 16.70
N HIS A 17 1.81 -3.41 15.53
CA HIS A 17 3.14 -3.74 15.04
C HIS A 17 4.00 -2.50 14.75
N ALA A 18 3.40 -1.44 14.23
CA ALA A 18 4.10 -0.18 14.01
C ALA A 18 4.54 0.47 15.33
N THR A 19 3.72 0.37 16.39
CA THR A 19 4.07 0.89 17.72
C THR A 19 5.27 0.14 18.31
N ILE A 20 5.26 -1.20 18.26
CA ILE A 20 6.38 -2.03 18.73
C ILE A 20 7.66 -1.70 17.93
N ALA A 21 7.56 -1.63 16.61
CA ALA A 21 8.70 -1.28 15.75
C ALA A 21 9.24 0.13 16.04
N GLN A 22 8.38 1.07 16.41
CA GLN A 22 8.78 2.41 16.78
C GLN A 22 9.51 2.44 18.13
N GLU A 23 9.03 1.68 19.13
CA GLU A 23 9.70 1.51 20.43
C GLU A 23 11.10 0.89 20.27
N GLU A 24 11.27 -0.01 19.30
CA GLU A 24 12.56 -0.61 18.93
C GLU A 24 13.45 0.32 18.07
N GLY A 25 12.96 1.50 17.69
CA GLY A 25 13.68 2.46 16.84
C GLY A 25 13.84 2.00 15.38
N SER A 26 12.98 1.09 14.91
CA SER A 26 13.04 0.51 13.56
C SER A 26 12.33 1.37 12.51
N PHE A 27 11.00 1.51 12.61
CA PHE A 27 10.17 2.32 11.72
C PHE A 27 8.90 2.78 12.44
N THR A 28 8.21 3.76 11.87
CA THR A 28 6.99 4.38 12.40
C THR A 28 5.74 3.96 11.62
N PHE A 29 4.55 4.26 12.16
CA PHE A 29 3.30 4.03 11.43
C PHE A 29 3.23 4.88 10.14
N GLU A 30 3.77 6.10 10.17
CA GLU A 30 3.91 6.98 9.01
C GLU A 30 4.71 6.31 7.88
N ASP A 31 5.78 5.58 8.21
CA ASP A 31 6.58 4.84 7.23
C ASP A 31 5.77 3.73 6.56
N VAL A 32 4.90 3.05 7.31
CA VAL A 32 3.99 2.03 6.78
C VAL A 32 2.99 2.65 5.81
N VAL A 33 2.37 3.78 6.20
CA VAL A 33 1.42 4.52 5.35
C VAL A 33 2.10 5.01 4.07
N TYR A 34 3.32 5.54 4.17
CA TYR A 34 4.09 5.95 3.01
C TYR A 34 4.40 4.76 2.09
N ALA A 35 4.87 3.64 2.65
CA ALA A 35 5.21 2.45 1.89
C ALA A 35 4.01 1.85 1.15
N VAL A 36 2.84 1.77 1.78
CA VAL A 36 1.62 1.27 1.10
C VAL A 36 1.13 2.25 0.03
N THR A 37 1.18 3.56 0.29
CA THR A 37 0.80 4.59 -0.68
C THR A 37 1.71 4.55 -1.91
N ALA A 38 3.02 4.47 -1.70
CA ALA A 38 3.99 4.33 -2.78
C ALA A 38 3.77 3.03 -3.57
N LYS A 39 3.49 1.90 -2.90
CA LYS A 39 3.11 0.64 -3.57
C LYS A 39 1.84 0.82 -4.38
N MET A 40 0.79 1.46 -3.86
CA MET A 40 -0.47 1.69 -4.58
C MET A 40 -0.26 2.50 -5.85
N ILE A 41 0.49 3.62 -5.77
CA ILE A 41 0.80 4.49 -6.91
C ILE A 41 1.63 3.73 -7.95
N ARG A 42 2.73 3.11 -7.52
CA ARG A 42 3.65 2.36 -8.39
C ARG A 42 2.93 1.22 -9.10
N ARG A 43 2.09 0.50 -8.35
CA ARG A 43 1.31 -0.61 -8.86
C ARG A 43 0.28 -0.09 -9.85
N HIS A 44 -0.46 0.97 -9.58
CA HIS A 44 -1.57 1.43 -10.43
C HIS A 44 -1.29 2.72 -11.23
N PRO A 45 -0.33 2.73 -12.19
CA PRO A 45 0.01 3.92 -12.96
C PRO A 45 -1.12 4.39 -13.88
N HIS A 46 -2.09 3.52 -14.19
CA HIS A 46 -3.28 3.86 -14.95
C HIS A 46 -4.33 4.61 -14.11
N VAL A 47 -4.32 4.47 -12.77
CA VAL A 47 -5.16 5.29 -11.87
C VAL A 47 -4.46 6.61 -11.54
N PHE A 48 -3.18 6.53 -11.18
CA PHE A 48 -2.44 7.64 -10.56
C PHE A 48 -1.46 8.36 -11.51
N GLY A 49 -1.19 7.85 -12.70
CA GLY A 49 -0.25 8.43 -13.67
C GLY A 49 -0.85 9.56 -14.52
N ASN A 50 0.02 10.26 -15.25
CA ASN A 50 -0.37 11.36 -16.16
C ASN A 50 -1.13 10.83 -17.40
N THR A 51 -1.73 11.73 -18.19
CA THR A 51 -2.63 11.44 -19.32
C THR A 51 -2.10 10.37 -20.29
N ASP A 52 -0.79 10.31 -20.55
CA ASP A 52 -0.17 9.31 -21.42
C ASP A 52 0.04 7.93 -20.77
N GLN A 53 0.08 7.85 -19.43
CA GLN A 53 0.09 6.58 -18.70
C GLN A 53 -1.32 6.02 -18.52
N LYS A 54 -2.33 6.89 -18.39
CA LYS A 54 -3.74 6.48 -18.36
C LYS A 54 -4.21 5.86 -19.68
N LYS A 55 -3.73 6.36 -20.83
CA LYS A 55 -4.12 5.90 -22.17
C LYS A 55 -3.50 4.56 -22.60
N ARG A 56 -2.38 4.16 -22.00
CA ARG A 56 -1.61 2.98 -22.45
C ARG A 56 -2.25 1.62 -22.14
N GLY A 57 -3.34 1.60 -21.36
CA GLY A 57 -4.00 0.35 -20.97
C GLY A 57 -3.14 -0.49 -20.03
N PHE A 58 -3.79 -1.27 -19.18
CA PHE A 58 -3.11 -2.20 -18.28
C PHE A 58 -2.31 -3.22 -19.10
N ILE A 59 -0.98 -3.19 -19.01
CA ILE A 59 -0.12 -4.29 -19.49
C ILE A 59 0.16 -5.16 -18.27
N GLU A 60 -0.54 -6.30 -18.19
CA GLU A 60 -0.48 -7.24 -17.05
C GLU A 60 0.94 -7.80 -16.82
N GLU A 61 1.73 -7.92 -17.89
CA GLU A 61 3.13 -8.36 -17.85
C GLU A 61 4.08 -7.32 -17.20
N GLU A 62 3.85 -6.02 -17.40
CA GLU A 62 4.65 -4.95 -16.78
C GLU A 62 4.33 -4.85 -15.27
N TRP A 63 3.08 -5.15 -14.92
CA TRP A 63 2.56 -5.16 -13.57
C TRP A 63 3.14 -6.25 -12.68
N GLU A 64 3.30 -7.47 -13.20
CA GLU A 64 3.98 -8.57 -12.49
C GLU A 64 5.46 -8.22 -12.21
N ARG A 65 6.13 -7.53 -13.14
CA ARG A 65 7.49 -7.01 -12.93
C ARG A 65 7.57 -5.96 -11.81
N ILE A 66 6.53 -5.16 -11.64
CA ILE A 66 6.43 -4.11 -10.61
C ILE A 66 6.01 -4.66 -9.23
N LYS A 67 5.46 -5.88 -9.14
CA LYS A 67 5.00 -6.45 -7.86
C LYS A 67 6.12 -6.83 -6.88
N LYS A 68 7.37 -6.99 -7.34
CA LYS A 68 8.56 -7.22 -6.48
C LYS A 68 8.89 -6.00 -5.59
#